data_AF-A0A1J9NZ40-F1
#
_entry.id   AF-A0A1J9NZ40-F1
#
_cell.length_a   1.000
_cell.length_b   1.000
_cell.length_c   1.000
_cell.angle_alpha   90.00
_cell.angle_beta   90.00
_cell.angle_gamma   90.00
#
_symmetry.space_group_name_H-M   'P 1'
#
loop_
_entity.id
_entity.type
_entity.pdbx_description
1 polymer ?
#
loop_
_entity_poly.entity_id
_entity_poly.type
_entity_poly.pdbx_seq_one_letter_code
_entity_poly.pdbx_strand_id
1 'polypeptide(L)'
;MCDNVFARGMTISTSSNPTLSESVRPYWTACGKALRQFNNAVIEDPRVDVVMLPVFDGVSLIKLKHQTTGTQDTQSNGAILLA
;
A
#
# COMPACT_ATOMS: atom_id res chain seq x y z
N MET A 1 -5.13 7.67 -3.13
CA MET A 1 -4.47 7.03 -4.28
C MET A 1 -3.15 7.74 -4.49
N CYS A 2 -2.06 7.00 -4.66
CA CYS A 2 -0.72 7.55 -4.88
C CYS A 2 -0.16 6.98 -6.17
N ASP A 3 0.32 7.84 -7.06
CA ASP A 3 0.86 7.52 -8.37
C ASP A 3 2.39 7.59 -8.42
N ASN A 4 2.97 7.07 -9.50
CA ASN A 4 4.41 7.04 -9.75
C ASN A 4 5.23 6.42 -8.60
N VAL A 5 4.65 5.49 -7.84
CA VAL A 5 5.29 4.94 -6.64
C VAL A 5 6.53 4.10 -6.95
N PHE A 6 6.78 3.77 -8.21
CA PHE A 6 8.01 3.12 -8.65
C PHE A 6 9.12 4.07 -9.09
N ALA A 7 8.85 5.36 -9.32
CA ALA A 7 9.85 6.33 -9.79
C ALA A 7 10.71 5.78 -10.93
N ARG A 8 10.06 5.28 -11.99
CA ARG A 8 10.70 4.61 -13.14
C ARG A 8 11.46 3.33 -12.77
N GLY A 9 11.04 2.63 -11.73
CA GLY A 9 11.70 1.45 -11.17
C GLY A 9 12.74 1.75 -10.09
N MET A 10 13.13 3.01 -9.89
CA MET A 10 14.16 3.41 -8.93
C MET A 10 13.74 3.18 -7.48
N THR A 11 12.42 3.09 -7.20
CA THR A 11 11.91 2.69 -5.88
C THR A 11 12.22 1.23 -5.55
N ILE A 12 12.45 0.35 -6.52
CA ILE A 12 12.80 -1.06 -6.26
C ILE A 12 14.32 -1.19 -6.16
N SER A 13 15.03 -0.81 -7.21
CA SER A 13 16.50 -0.80 -7.26
C SER A 13 16.99 0.27 -8.22
N THR A 14 18.19 0.81 -7.97
CA THR A 14 18.87 1.72 -8.90
C THR A 14 19.25 1.06 -10.22
N SER A 15 19.30 -0.28 -10.26
CA SER A 15 19.54 -1.08 -11.46
C SER A 15 18.26 -1.48 -12.23
N SER A 16 17.07 -1.24 -11.67
CA SER A 16 15.79 -1.67 -12.27
C SER A 16 15.46 -0.97 -13.60
N ASN A 17 16.10 0.16 -13.88
CA ASN A 17 15.95 0.87 -15.14
C ASN A 17 17.33 1.26 -15.72
N PRO A 18 17.96 0.37 -16.50
CA PRO A 18 19.26 0.63 -17.10
C PRO A 18 19.19 1.66 -18.23
N THR A 19 18.03 1.81 -18.89
CA THR A 19 17.85 2.74 -20.03
C THR A 19 17.53 4.17 -19.62
N LEU A 20 17.33 4.44 -18.31
CA LEU A 20 17.11 5.78 -17.79
C LEU A 20 18.32 6.67 -18.05
N SER A 21 18.09 7.82 -18.71
CA SER A 21 19.13 8.81 -19.01
C SER A 21 19.88 9.25 -17.75
N GLU A 22 21.20 9.35 -17.85
CA GLU A 22 22.08 9.77 -16.76
C GLU A 22 21.72 11.17 -16.23
N SER A 23 21.24 12.06 -17.10
CA SER A 23 20.86 13.43 -16.73
C SER A 23 19.74 13.50 -15.68
N VAL A 24 18.79 12.56 -15.73
CA VAL A 24 17.63 12.52 -14.82
C VAL A 24 17.73 11.43 -13.75
N ARG A 25 18.71 10.53 -13.86
CA ARG A 25 18.91 9.41 -12.93
C ARG A 25 19.10 9.86 -11.47
N PRO A 26 19.87 10.93 -11.14
CA PRO A 26 20.01 11.38 -9.76
C PRO A 26 18.67 11.78 -9.14
N TYR A 27 17.83 12.50 -9.89
CA TYR A 27 16.50 12.91 -9.46
C TYR A 27 15.62 11.70 -9.14
N TRP A 28 15.47 10.77 -10.09
CA TRP A 28 14.63 9.59 -9.89
C TRP A 28 15.18 8.65 -8.80
N THR A 29 16.50 8.61 -8.59
CA THR A 29 17.11 7.88 -7.48
C THR A 29 16.71 8.47 -6.13
N ALA A 30 16.73 9.79 -6.00
CA ALA A 30 16.29 10.47 -4.78
C ALA A 30 14.80 10.23 -4.52
N CYS A 31 13.96 10.35 -5.56
CA CYS A 31 12.54 10.02 -5.48
C CYS A 31 12.31 8.55 -5.06
N GLY A 32 13.04 7.60 -5.65
CA GLY A 32 12.93 6.18 -5.33
C GLY A 32 13.26 5.86 -3.87
N LYS A 33 14.25 6.55 -3.27
CA LYS A 33 14.57 6.41 -1.84
C LYS A 33 13.41 6.91 -0.97
N ALA A 34 12.86 8.08 -1.27
CA ALA A 34 11.74 8.65 -0.52
C ALA A 34 10.48 7.79 -0.66
N LEU A 35 10.17 7.31 -1.86
CA LEU A 35 9.01 6.45 -2.12
C LEU A 35 9.14 5.09 -1.45
N ARG A 36 10.35 4.56 -1.28
CA ARG A 36 10.55 3.32 -0.53
C ARG A 36 10.21 3.49 0.94
N GLN A 37 10.64 4.60 1.54
CA GLN A 37 10.28 4.94 2.92
C GLN A 37 8.76 5.13 3.05
N PHE A 38 8.14 5.83 2.11
CA PHE A 38 6.69 5.99 2.06
C PHE A 38 5.95 4.65 1.97
N ASN A 39 6.34 3.79 1.03
CA ASN A 39 5.70 2.48 0.84
C ASN A 39 5.81 1.60 2.09
N ASN A 40 6.97 1.60 2.75
CA ASN A 40 7.19 0.88 4.00
C ASN A 40 6.34 1.45 5.15
N ALA A 41 6.27 2.78 5.28
CA ALA A 41 5.45 3.39 6.33
C ALA A 41 3.96 3.12 6.14
N VAL A 42 3.48 3.13 4.90
CA VAL A 42 2.06 2.93 4.58
C VAL A 42 1.62 1.47 4.76
N ILE A 43 2.47 0.49 4.44
CA ILE A 43 2.13 -0.93 4.66
C ILE A 43 2.12 -1.30 6.16
N GLU A 44 2.87 -0.57 6.99
CA GLU A 44 2.92 -0.76 8.44
C GLU A 44 1.75 -0.07 9.18
N ASP A 45 1.02 0.85 8.54
CA ASP A 45 -0.08 1.56 9.20
C ASP A 45 -1.31 0.64 9.41
N PRO A 46 -1.67 0.32 10.67
CA PRO A 46 -2.74 -0.64 10.94
C PRO A 46 -4.12 -0.11 10.55
N ARG A 47 -4.29 1.19 10.28
CA ARG A 47 -5.57 1.84 9.99
C ARG A 47 -5.98 1.70 8.52
N VAL A 48 -5.09 1.26 7.64
CA VAL A 48 -5.34 1.21 6.20
C VAL A 48 -5.12 -0.19 5.62
N ASP A 49 -5.85 -0.48 4.56
CA ASP A 49 -5.56 -1.56 3.62
C ASP A 49 -4.90 -0.95 2.38
N VAL A 50 -3.85 -1.61 1.90
CA VAL A 50 -3.00 -1.09 0.83
C VAL A 50 -2.80 -2.16 -0.22
N VAL A 51 -2.97 -1.81 -1.49
CA VAL A 51 -2.53 -2.62 -2.62
C VAL A 51 -1.69 -1.76 -3.56
N MET A 52 -0.51 -2.27 -3.92
CA MET A 52 0.38 -1.65 -4.88
C MET A 52 0.28 -2.40 -6.20
N LEU A 53 -0.30 -1.76 -7.20
CA LEU A 53 -0.54 -2.34 -8.51
C LEU A 53 0.62 -2.01 -9.46
N PRO A 54 1.16 -3.00 -10.20
CA PRO A 54 2.21 -2.79 -11.18
C PRO A 54 1.63 -2.28 -12.52
N VAL A 55 0.85 -1.21 -12.46
CA VAL A 55 0.25 -0.55 -13.62
C VAL A 55 0.89 0.83 -13.78
N PHE A 56 1.23 1.21 -15.01
CA PHE A 56 2.01 2.41 -15.33
C PHE A 56 3.35 2.44 -14.58
N ASP A 57 3.64 3.53 -13.87
CA ASP A 57 4.84 3.71 -13.05
C ASP A 57 4.57 3.35 -11.57
N GLY A 58 3.67 2.39 -11.36
CA GLY A 58 3.19 1.97 -10.05
C GLY A 58 2.07 2.87 -9.52
N VAL A 59 0.99 2.24 -9.04
CA VAL A 59 -0.12 2.93 -8.36
C VAL A 59 -0.43 2.23 -7.05
N SER A 60 -0.43 2.96 -5.95
CA SER A 60 -0.90 2.47 -4.65
C SER A 60 -2.33 2.93 -4.38
N LEU A 61 -3.23 1.95 -4.21
CA LEU A 61 -4.58 2.16 -3.71
C LEU A 61 -4.57 1.93 -2.20
N ILE A 62 -5.00 2.95 -1.46
CA ILE A 62 -5.01 2.96 0.00
C ILE A 62 -6.44 3.23 0.42
N LYS A 63 -6.99 2.36 1.27
CA LYS A 63 -8.34 2.47 1.82
C LYS A 63 -8.25 2.45 3.34
N LEU A 64 -9.00 3.32 4.01
CA LEU A 64 -9.17 3.23 5.47
C LEU A 64 -9.94 1.96 5.82
N LYS A 65 -9.42 1.19 6.76
CA LYS A 65 -10.15 0.06 7.34
C LYS A 65 -11.39 0.59 8.02
N HIS A 66 -12.50 -0.13 7.84
CA HIS A 66 -13.72 0.19 8.56
C HIS A 66 -13.46 -0.11 10.04
N GLN A 67 -13.62 0.90 10.90
CA GLN A 67 -13.67 0.67 12.34
C GLN A 67 -14.99 -0.05 12.58
N THR A 68 -14.96 -1.37 12.74
CA THR A 68 -16.07 -2.10 13.35
C THR A 68 -16.15 -1.60 14.79
N THR A 69 -16.94 -0.56 15.02
CA THR A 69 -17.44 -0.24 16.36
C THR A 69 -18.11 -1.51 16.83
N GLY A 70 -17.51 -2.20 17.79
CA GLY A 70 -18.01 -3.47 18.29
C GLY A 70 -19.39 -3.28 18.90
N THR A 71 -20.43 -3.50 18.11
CA THR A 71 -21.71 -3.93 18.63
C THR A 71 -21.50 -5.40 19.00
N GLN A 72 -21.40 -5.68 20.31
CA GLN A 72 -21.53 -7.03 20.82
C GLN A 72 -22.94 -7.51 20.49
N ASP A 73 -23.10 -8.16 19.34
CA ASP A 73 -24.32 -8.90 19.04
C ASP A 73 -24.42 -10.02 20.06
N THR A 74 -25.28 -9.81 21.05
CA THR A 74 -25.62 -10.81 22.07
C THR A 74 -26.38 -11.91 21.34
N GLN A 75 -25.68 -12.99 20.99
CA GLN A 75 -26.27 -14.18 20.42
C GLN A 75 -27.18 -14.82 21.47
N SER A 76 -28.47 -14.50 21.45
CA SER A 76 -29.47 -15.16 22.27
C SER A 76 -29.63 -16.61 21.78
N ASN A 77 -29.05 -17.55 22.53
CA ASN A 77 -29.23 -18.98 22.31
C ASN A 77 -30.70 -19.37 22.49
N GLY A 78 -31.44 -19.43 21.38
CA GLY A 78 -32.74 -20.09 21.31
C GLY A 78 -32.56 -21.61 21.31
N ALA A 79 -32.32 -22.19 22.49
CA ALA A 79 -32.45 -23.63 22.69
C ALA A 79 -33.95 -23.97 22.80
N ILE A 80 -34.57 -24.32 21.67
CA ILE A 80 -35.84 -25.06 21.68
C ILE A 80 -35.49 -26.50 22.03
N LEU A 81 -35.72 -26.90 23.29
CA LEU A 81 -35.70 -28.29 23.71
C LEU A 81 -37.14 -28.82 23.64
N LEU A 82 -37.41 -29.66 22.65
CA LEU A 82 -38.58 -30.54 22.64
C LEU A 82 -38.26 -31.77 23.51
N ALA A 83 -38.91 -31.88 24.66
CA ALA A 83 -39.16 -33.13 25.39
C ALA A 83 -40.37 -32.94 26.29
#